data_AF-A0A151H290-F1
#
_entry.id   AF-A0A151H290-F1
#
_cell.length_a   1.000
_cell.length_b   1.000
_cell.length_c   1.000
_cell.angle_alpha   90.00
_cell.angle_beta   90.00
_cell.angle_gamma   90.00
#
_symmetry.space_group_name_H-M   'P 1'
#
loop_
_entity.id
_entity.type
_entity.pdbx_description
1 polymer ?
#
loop_
_entity_poly.entity_id
_entity_poly.type
_entity_poly.pdbx_seq_one_letter_code
_entity_poly.pdbx_strand_id
1 'polypeptide(L)'
;SFRSAQRTEAGREPGPGTRAAEKIWKETWEETAEQREQRRERYRRYAAGIREDLPYVDTINPVWIIAGTSAAVFGFAAYINDKGKKSFDAALNDDFTDEDFRGDKLVRAFFNPFSAKWERLPDGYDPPAPRTLHSFYRKQYPNIQFDAASLPANQLTLIKVPRSQTEPARLLVNRRTGETLWAHQLRLQVNKSSSEQSSTSDS
;
A
#
# COMPACT_ATOMS: atom_id res chain seq x y z
N SER A 1 18.50 -71.11 -10.55
CA SER A 1 18.20 -69.67 -10.68
C SER A 1 17.40 -69.48 -11.95
N PHE A 2 16.24 -68.81 -11.85
CA PHE A 2 15.33 -68.33 -12.90
C PHE A 2 14.68 -69.36 -13.86
N ARG A 3 13.45 -69.77 -13.49
CA ARG A 3 12.43 -70.28 -14.42
C ARG A 3 11.92 -69.10 -15.26
N SER A 4 12.20 -69.11 -16.56
CA SER A 4 11.60 -68.20 -17.54
C SER A 4 10.15 -68.62 -17.80
N ALA A 5 9.20 -67.81 -17.36
CA ALA A 5 7.79 -67.97 -17.69
C ALA A 5 7.58 -67.73 -19.19
N GLN A 6 7.16 -68.76 -19.91
CA GLN A 6 6.57 -68.60 -21.24
C GLN A 6 5.27 -67.80 -21.10
N ARG A 7 5.26 -66.56 -21.58
CA ARG A 7 4.04 -65.82 -21.86
C ARG A 7 3.74 -65.97 -23.34
N THR A 8 2.88 -66.91 -23.67
CA THR A 8 2.21 -67.00 -24.97
C THR A 8 1.34 -65.76 -25.15
N GLU A 9 1.80 -64.80 -25.96
CA GLU A 9 0.94 -63.75 -26.52
C GLU A 9 0.11 -64.36 -27.65
N ALA A 10 -0.97 -65.05 -27.27
CA ALA A 10 -2.00 -65.45 -28.20
C ALA A 10 -2.92 -64.25 -28.47
N GLY A 11 -2.93 -63.83 -29.74
CA GLY A 11 -3.91 -62.99 -30.44
C GLY A 11 -4.91 -62.22 -29.60
N ARG A 12 -4.63 -60.93 -29.34
CA ARG A 12 -5.67 -59.95 -29.02
C ARG A 12 -6.06 -59.24 -30.32
N GLU A 13 -7.14 -59.70 -30.95
CA GLU A 13 -7.84 -58.95 -31.99
C GLU A 13 -8.08 -57.53 -31.48
N PRO A 14 -7.63 -56.47 -32.19
CA PRO A 14 -7.99 -55.11 -31.84
C PRO A 14 -9.52 -54.99 -31.92
N GLY A 15 -10.14 -54.68 -30.78
CA GLY A 15 -11.59 -54.59 -30.66
C GLY A 15 -12.19 -53.63 -31.70
N PRO A 16 -13.46 -53.80 -32.07
CA PRO A 16 -14.10 -53.07 -33.18
C PRO A 16 -13.96 -51.54 -33.10
N GLY A 17 -13.83 -50.97 -31.88
CA GLY A 17 -13.57 -49.55 -31.66
C GLY A 17 -12.18 -49.06 -32.08
N THR A 18 -11.14 -49.90 -32.00
CA THR A 18 -9.75 -49.51 -32.35
C THR A 18 -9.50 -49.47 -33.87
N ARG A 19 -10.03 -50.44 -34.62
CA ARG A 19 -9.99 -50.41 -36.10
C ARG A 19 -10.83 -49.26 -36.68
N ALA A 20 -11.95 -48.93 -36.04
CA ALA A 20 -12.77 -47.77 -36.42
C ALA A 20 -12.05 -46.45 -36.11
N ALA A 21 -11.41 -46.31 -34.94
CA ALA A 21 -10.63 -45.13 -34.57
C ALA A 21 -9.41 -44.92 -35.49
N GLU A 22 -8.70 -45.98 -35.89
CA GLU A 22 -7.60 -45.88 -36.86
C GLU A 22 -8.08 -45.50 -38.26
N LYS A 23 -9.25 -45.97 -38.69
CA LYS A 23 -9.85 -45.57 -39.97
C LYS A 23 -10.30 -44.12 -39.95
N ILE A 24 -10.98 -43.68 -38.88
CA ILE A 24 -11.39 -42.29 -38.69
C ILE A 24 -10.15 -41.39 -38.63
N TRP A 25 -9.09 -41.81 -37.94
CA TRP A 25 -7.82 -41.07 -37.92
C TRP A 25 -7.19 -41.02 -39.31
N LYS A 26 -7.09 -42.13 -40.05
CA LYS A 26 -6.54 -42.12 -41.42
C LYS A 26 -7.36 -41.24 -42.39
N GLU A 27 -8.69 -41.32 -42.36
CA GLU A 27 -9.58 -40.50 -43.19
C GLU A 27 -9.53 -39.01 -42.82
N THR A 28 -9.37 -38.66 -41.54
CA THR A 28 -9.27 -37.26 -41.10
C THR A 28 -7.94 -36.61 -41.50
N TRP A 29 -6.89 -37.40 -41.72
CA TRP A 29 -5.57 -36.94 -42.12
C TRP A 29 -5.31 -37.01 -43.64
N GLU A 30 -6.22 -37.60 -44.42
CA GLU A 30 -6.22 -37.50 -45.89
C GLU A 30 -6.75 -36.14 -46.34
N GLU A 31 -5.90 -35.13 -46.19
CA GLU A 31 -6.17 -33.75 -46.61
C GLU A 31 -6.53 -33.69 -48.11
N THR A 32 -7.65 -33.05 -48.45
CA THR A 32 -8.10 -32.87 -49.84
C THR A 32 -7.04 -32.11 -50.64
N ALA A 33 -6.92 -32.37 -51.95
CA ALA A 33 -5.92 -31.71 -52.80
C ALA A 33 -5.97 -30.16 -52.71
N GLU A 34 -7.19 -29.62 -52.62
CA GLU A 34 -7.45 -28.18 -52.48
C GLU A 34 -6.95 -27.62 -51.12
N GLN A 35 -7.09 -28.38 -50.03
CA GLN A 35 -6.61 -27.98 -48.70
C GLN A 35 -5.07 -27.97 -48.64
N ARG A 36 -4.40 -28.89 -49.36
CA ARG A 36 -2.93 -28.87 -49.52
C ARG A 36 -2.46 -27.64 -50.29
N GLU A 37 -3.18 -27.23 -51.33
CA GLU A 37 -2.84 -26.04 -52.12
C GLU A 37 -3.00 -24.76 -51.29
N GLN A 38 -4.10 -24.61 -50.57
CA GLN A 38 -4.31 -23.49 -49.64
C GLN A 38 -3.23 -23.43 -48.55
N ARG A 39 -2.80 -24.59 -48.04
CA ARG A 39 -1.68 -24.67 -47.08
C ARG A 39 -0.36 -24.23 -47.72
N ARG A 40 -0.07 -24.64 -48.95
CA ARG A 40 1.14 -24.23 -49.68
C ARG A 40 1.12 -22.74 -50.01
N GLU A 41 -0.02 -22.17 -50.36
CA GLU A 41 -0.17 -20.74 -50.59
C GLU A 41 0.07 -19.93 -49.32
N ARG A 42 -0.46 -20.36 -48.16
CA ARG A 42 -0.15 -19.75 -46.87
C ARG A 42 1.36 -19.80 -46.57
N TYR A 43 2.00 -20.95 -46.77
CA TYR A 43 3.46 -21.06 -46.57
C TYR A 43 4.26 -20.25 -47.58
N ARG A 44 3.82 -20.14 -48.84
CA ARG A 44 4.44 -19.30 -49.86
C ARG A 44 4.33 -17.82 -49.50
N ARG A 45 3.19 -17.38 -48.92
CA ARG A 45 3.00 -16.01 -48.41
C ARG A 45 3.89 -15.73 -47.20
N TYR A 46 3.98 -16.65 -46.23
CA TYR A 46 4.89 -16.50 -45.08
C TYR A 46 6.37 -16.54 -45.47
N ALA A 47 6.76 -17.38 -46.43
CA ALA A 47 8.12 -17.44 -46.95
C ALA A 47 8.51 -16.19 -47.77
N ALA A 48 7.53 -15.52 -48.39
CA ALA A 48 7.73 -14.25 -49.09
C ALA A 48 7.82 -13.03 -48.15
N GLY A 49 7.60 -13.19 -46.84
CA GLY A 49 7.71 -12.11 -45.85
C GLY A 49 6.66 -11.01 -45.98
N ILE A 50 5.66 -11.19 -46.86
CA ILE A 50 4.59 -10.22 -47.10
C ILE A 50 3.61 -10.31 -45.92
N ARG A 51 3.80 -9.43 -44.92
CA ARG A 51 2.86 -9.23 -43.82
C ARG A 51 1.87 -8.14 -44.22
N GLU A 52 0.85 -8.50 -45.00
CA GLU A 52 -0.28 -7.63 -45.35
C GLU A 52 -1.50 -7.82 -44.42
N ASP A 53 -1.32 -8.47 -43.27
CA ASP A 53 -2.43 -8.82 -42.36
C ASP A 53 -2.94 -7.64 -41.49
N LEU A 54 -2.47 -6.41 -41.69
CA LEU A 54 -3.05 -5.22 -41.06
C LEU A 54 -3.53 -4.24 -42.14
N PRO A 55 -4.81 -3.82 -42.14
CA PRO A 55 -5.23 -2.71 -42.99
C PRO A 55 -4.40 -1.48 -42.62
N TYR A 56 -3.83 -0.82 -43.62
CA TYR A 56 -3.15 0.46 -43.44
C TYR A 56 -4.21 1.52 -43.08
N VAL A 57 -4.29 1.87 -41.79
CA VAL A 57 -5.24 2.87 -41.28
C VAL A 57 -4.53 4.23 -41.24
N ASP A 58 -4.66 5.01 -42.31
CA ASP A 58 -3.98 6.31 -42.48
C ASP A 58 -4.61 7.46 -41.66
N THR A 59 -5.61 7.18 -40.82
CA THR A 59 -6.46 8.22 -40.23
C THR A 59 -6.12 8.59 -38.79
N ILE A 60 -5.34 7.77 -38.07
CA ILE A 60 -5.01 8.05 -36.66
C ILE A 60 -3.50 7.95 -36.50
N ASN A 61 -2.83 9.11 -36.49
CA ASN A 61 -1.40 9.18 -36.20
C ASN A 61 -1.15 8.57 -34.80
N PRO A 62 -0.36 7.50 -34.69
CA PRO A 62 -0.14 6.76 -33.44
C PRO A 62 0.45 7.64 -32.34
N VAL A 63 1.13 8.74 -32.70
CA VAL A 63 1.65 9.73 -31.76
C VAL A 63 0.53 10.35 -30.91
N TRP A 64 -0.65 10.62 -31.49
CA TRP A 64 -1.77 11.18 -30.72
C TRP A 64 -2.39 10.17 -29.76
N ILE A 65 -2.42 8.88 -30.13
CA ILE A 65 -2.87 7.80 -29.24
C ILE A 65 -1.93 7.68 -28.04
N ILE A 66 -0.62 7.67 -28.29
CA ILE A 66 0.41 7.57 -27.25
C ILE A 66 0.39 8.82 -26.35
N ALA A 67 0.28 10.01 -26.93
CA ALA A 67 0.18 11.26 -26.19
C ALA A 67 -1.10 11.31 -25.33
N GLY A 68 -2.24 10.91 -25.90
CA GLY A 68 -3.52 10.90 -25.19
C GLY A 68 -3.57 9.90 -24.05
N THR A 69 -3.07 8.68 -24.26
CA THR A 69 -2.98 7.65 -23.20
C THR A 69 -2.01 8.08 -22.10
N SER A 70 -0.85 8.63 -22.45
CA SER A 70 0.10 9.16 -21.47
C SER A 70 -0.52 10.30 -20.65
N ALA A 71 -1.16 11.27 -21.31
CA ALA A 71 -1.84 12.38 -20.63
C ALA A 71 -2.96 11.90 -19.70
N ALA A 72 -3.71 10.87 -20.08
CA ALA A 72 -4.75 10.27 -19.25
C ALA A 72 -4.16 9.61 -17.99
N VAL A 73 -3.07 8.83 -18.13
CA VAL A 73 -2.41 8.16 -16.99
C VAL A 73 -1.78 9.18 -16.05
N PHE A 74 -1.03 10.15 -16.57
CA PHE A 74 -0.41 11.19 -15.74
C PHE A 74 -1.44 12.13 -15.11
N GLY A 75 -2.49 12.48 -15.86
CA GLY A 75 -3.61 13.28 -15.35
C GLY A 75 -4.37 12.55 -14.23
N PHE A 76 -4.64 11.25 -14.40
CA PHE A 76 -5.28 10.43 -13.36
C PHE A 76 -4.39 10.27 -12.13
N ALA A 77 -3.08 10.06 -12.32
CA ALA A 77 -2.13 10.00 -11.21
C ALA A 77 -2.05 11.34 -10.45
N ALA A 78 -2.03 12.46 -11.15
CA ALA A 78 -2.08 13.80 -10.54
C ALA A 78 -3.40 14.05 -9.81
N TYR A 79 -4.53 13.61 -10.39
CA TYR A 79 -5.86 13.72 -9.78
C TYR A 79 -5.99 12.88 -8.51
N ILE A 80 -5.53 11.63 -8.52
CA ILE A 80 -5.45 10.80 -7.32
C ILE A 80 -4.48 11.39 -6.32
N ASN A 81 -3.37 12.01 -6.73
CA ASN A 81 -2.46 12.63 -5.77
C ASN A 81 -3.09 13.86 -5.09
N ASP A 82 -3.83 14.71 -5.83
CA ASP A 82 -4.51 15.88 -5.25
C ASP A 82 -5.70 15.47 -4.36
N LYS A 83 -6.56 14.54 -4.82
CA LYS A 83 -7.65 14.00 -4.00
C LYS A 83 -7.15 13.08 -2.89
N GLY A 84 -6.05 12.37 -3.12
CA GLY A 84 -5.37 11.49 -2.18
C GLY A 84 -4.76 12.27 -1.04
N LYS A 85 -4.08 13.39 -1.31
CA LYS A 85 -3.63 14.31 -0.25
C LYS A 85 -4.80 14.85 0.56
N LYS A 86 -5.88 15.28 -0.10
CA LYS A 86 -7.09 15.76 0.59
C LYS A 86 -7.80 14.67 1.40
N SER A 87 -7.85 13.43 0.92
CA SER A 87 -8.47 12.29 1.62
C SER A 87 -7.56 11.68 2.67
N PHE A 88 -6.23 11.73 2.52
CA PHE A 88 -5.28 11.29 3.52
C PHE A 88 -5.20 12.31 4.66
N ASP A 89 -5.17 13.61 4.35
CA ASP A 89 -5.35 14.66 5.36
C ASP A 89 -6.74 14.58 6.00
N ALA A 90 -7.81 14.32 5.23
CA ALA A 90 -9.15 14.17 5.81
C ALA A 90 -9.32 12.87 6.62
N ALA A 91 -8.67 11.75 6.26
CA ALA A 91 -8.69 10.51 7.02
C ALA A 91 -7.80 10.58 8.28
N LEU A 92 -6.71 11.35 8.22
CA LEU A 92 -5.94 11.72 9.41
C LEU A 92 -6.74 12.65 10.35
N ASN A 93 -7.62 13.48 9.78
CA ASN A 93 -8.51 14.39 10.50
C ASN A 93 -9.94 13.83 10.68
N ASP A 94 -10.19 12.57 10.34
CA ASP A 94 -11.47 11.92 10.60
C ASP A 94 -11.50 11.62 12.10
N ASP A 95 -12.17 12.52 12.80
CA ASP A 95 -12.51 12.34 14.20
C ASP A 95 -13.54 11.22 14.28
N PHE A 96 -13.05 9.98 14.39
CA PHE A 96 -13.78 8.90 15.05
C PHE A 96 -14.31 9.49 16.36
N THR A 97 -15.62 9.73 16.39
CA THR A 97 -16.29 10.39 17.51
C THR A 97 -16.20 9.49 18.73
N ASP A 98 -16.22 10.10 19.92
CA ASP A 98 -16.26 9.38 21.21
C ASP A 98 -17.46 8.40 21.32
N GLU A 99 -18.38 8.42 20.35
CA GLU A 99 -19.54 7.53 20.20
C GLU A 99 -19.20 6.16 19.58
N ASP A 100 -18.10 6.02 18.84
CA ASP A 100 -17.75 4.77 18.14
C ASP A 100 -17.12 3.71 19.07
N PHE A 101 -16.66 4.08 20.26
CA PHE A 101 -16.00 3.17 21.21
C PHE A 101 -16.68 3.19 22.58
N ARG A 102 -17.39 2.09 22.90
CA ARG A 102 -18.08 1.87 24.19
C ARG A 102 -17.16 1.67 25.40
N GLY A 103 -16.20 2.55 25.66
CA GLY A 103 -15.51 2.52 26.96
C GLY A 103 -14.27 3.37 27.15
N ASP A 104 -13.57 3.81 26.10
CA ASP A 104 -12.32 4.54 26.29
C ASP A 104 -12.07 5.56 25.19
N LYS A 105 -11.89 6.82 25.59
CA LYS A 105 -11.59 7.92 24.67
C LYS A 105 -10.24 7.68 24.00
N LEU A 106 -10.24 7.63 22.67
CA LEU A 106 -9.00 7.58 21.89
C LEU A 106 -8.34 8.96 21.94
N VAL A 107 -7.07 9.00 22.30
CA VAL A 107 -6.28 10.23 22.36
C VAL A 107 -5.10 10.13 21.42
N ARG A 108 -4.74 11.26 20.79
CA ARG A 108 -3.51 11.35 19.99
C ARG A 108 -2.32 11.13 20.92
N ALA A 109 -1.51 10.12 20.67
CA ALA A 109 -0.34 9.79 21.47
C ALA A 109 0.88 9.54 20.58
N PHE A 110 2.06 9.91 21.07
CA PHE A 110 3.33 9.54 20.45
C PHE A 110 4.05 8.49 21.27
N PHE A 111 4.77 7.59 20.61
CA PHE A 111 5.60 6.62 21.32
C PHE A 111 6.90 7.27 21.76
N ASN A 112 7.18 7.23 23.05
CA ASN A 112 8.46 7.69 23.58
C ASN A 112 9.39 6.48 23.81
N PRO A 113 10.48 6.33 23.01
CA PRO A 113 11.41 5.22 23.15
C PRO A 113 12.22 5.27 24.45
N PHE A 114 12.34 6.44 25.09
CA PHE A 114 13.08 6.60 26.35
C PHE A 114 12.29 6.09 27.56
N SER A 115 10.98 6.28 27.56
CA SER A 115 10.09 5.80 28.63
C SER A 115 9.42 4.47 28.28
N ALA A 116 9.55 4.01 27.03
CA ALA A 116 8.84 2.86 26.46
C ALA A 116 7.31 2.93 26.64
N LYS A 117 6.76 4.16 26.63
CA LYS A 117 5.35 4.42 26.90
C LYS A 117 4.73 5.33 25.84
N TRP A 118 3.41 5.22 25.71
CA TRP A 118 2.60 6.12 24.90
C TRP A 118 2.33 7.41 25.67
N GLU A 119 2.76 8.53 25.11
CA GLU A 119 2.58 9.86 25.68
C GLU A 119 1.47 10.60 24.93
N ARG A 120 0.35 10.88 25.59
CA ARG A 120 -0.80 11.58 25.01
C ARG A 120 -0.52 13.07 24.82
N LEU A 121 -0.89 13.59 23.67
CA LEU A 121 -0.84 15.01 23.34
C LEU A 121 -2.19 15.66 23.61
N PRO A 122 -2.21 16.85 24.24
CA PRO A 122 -3.38 17.70 24.27
C PRO A 122 -3.64 18.34 22.89
N ASP A 123 -4.89 18.75 22.66
CA ASP A 123 -5.30 19.37 21.40
C ASP A 123 -4.53 20.67 21.14
N GLY A 124 -4.10 20.86 19.89
CA GLY A 124 -3.29 22.01 19.46
C GLY A 124 -1.79 21.90 19.71
N TYR A 125 -1.31 20.75 20.20
CA TYR A 125 0.11 20.46 20.38
C TYR A 125 0.58 19.34 19.46
N ASP A 126 1.84 19.44 19.04
CA ASP A 126 2.51 18.48 18.18
C ASP A 126 3.66 17.79 18.93
N PRO A 127 4.04 16.57 18.51
CA PRO A 127 5.10 15.82 19.16
C PRO A 127 6.45 16.55 18.95
N PRO A 128 7.35 16.49 19.96
CA PRO A 128 8.67 17.08 19.82
C PRO A 128 9.49 16.37 18.75
N ALA A 129 10.39 17.11 18.09
CA ALA A 129 11.34 16.50 17.17
C ALA A 129 12.20 15.45 17.91
N PRO A 130 12.52 14.30 17.28
CA PRO A 130 13.29 13.23 17.91
C PRO A 130 14.64 13.70 18.51
N ARG A 131 15.32 14.63 17.82
CA ARG A 131 16.57 15.24 18.31
C ARG A 131 16.37 16.10 19.56
N THR A 132 15.28 16.87 19.60
CA THR A 132 14.91 17.70 20.75
C THR A 132 14.56 16.80 21.95
N LEU A 133 13.81 15.71 21.72
CA LEU A 133 13.52 14.72 22.74
C LEU A 133 14.80 14.05 23.29
N HIS A 134 15.73 13.67 22.42
CA HIS A 134 17.01 13.08 22.84
C HIS A 134 17.85 14.03 23.69
N SER A 135 18.04 15.27 23.22
CA SER A 135 18.80 16.28 23.97
C SER A 135 18.18 16.58 25.34
N PHE A 136 16.85 16.53 25.42
CA PHE A 136 16.10 16.67 26.67
C PHE A 136 16.39 15.51 27.64
N TYR A 137 16.25 14.26 27.19
CA TYR A 137 16.47 13.10 28.06
C TYR A 137 17.93 12.98 28.50
N ARG A 138 18.89 13.36 27.65
CA ARG A 138 20.31 13.42 27.99
C ARG A 138 20.62 14.44 29.09
N LYS A 139 19.94 15.59 29.11
CA LYS A 139 20.11 16.61 30.16
C LYS A 139 19.49 16.16 31.49
N GLN A 140 18.30 15.56 31.43
CA GLN A 140 17.56 15.14 32.62
C GLN A 140 18.18 13.89 33.28
N TYR A 141 18.74 12.98 32.48
CA TYR A 141 19.30 11.72 32.93
C TYR A 141 20.71 11.53 32.34
N PRO A 142 21.73 12.24 32.84
CA PRO A 142 23.09 12.18 32.30
C PRO A 142 23.74 10.80 32.43
N ASN A 143 23.21 9.95 33.32
CA ASN A 143 23.74 8.62 33.61
C ASN A 143 23.23 7.54 32.65
N ILE A 144 22.22 7.83 31.83
CA ILE A 144 21.65 6.86 30.88
C ILE A 144 22.17 7.18 29.49
N GLN A 145 22.96 6.28 28.92
CA GLN A 145 23.44 6.40 27.54
C GLN A 145 22.37 5.84 26.60
N PHE A 146 21.84 6.69 25.74
CA PHE A 146 20.90 6.31 24.71
C PHE A 146 21.53 6.51 23.33
N ASP A 147 21.32 5.54 22.44
CA ASP A 147 21.80 5.64 21.08
C ASP A 147 20.85 6.52 20.26
N ALA A 148 21.35 7.65 19.76
CA ALA A 148 20.60 8.55 18.90
C ALA A 148 20.20 7.89 17.56
N ALA A 149 20.89 6.83 17.13
CA ALA A 149 20.55 6.10 15.90
C ALA A 149 19.27 5.25 16.03
N SER A 150 18.83 4.95 17.25
CA SER A 150 17.57 4.22 17.50
C SER A 150 16.32 5.07 17.30
N LEU A 151 16.47 6.39 17.14
CA LEU A 151 15.37 7.33 16.95
C LEU A 151 15.01 7.46 15.47
N PRO A 152 13.71 7.61 15.14
CA PRO A 152 13.31 7.95 13.78
C PRO A 152 13.92 9.30 13.37
N ALA A 153 14.44 9.39 12.14
CA ALA A 153 15.20 10.54 11.68
C ALA A 153 14.36 11.83 11.56
N ASN A 154 13.07 11.71 11.20
CA ASN A 154 12.22 12.84 10.85
C ASN A 154 11.20 13.18 11.94
N GLN A 155 10.35 12.22 12.33
CA GLN A 155 9.23 12.47 13.24
C GLN A 155 8.93 11.23 14.11
N LEU A 156 8.42 11.47 15.32
CA LEU A 156 7.92 10.42 16.20
C LEU A 156 6.60 9.84 15.67
N THR A 157 6.39 8.54 15.84
CA THR A 157 5.16 7.86 15.43
C THR A 157 3.97 8.38 16.24
N LEU A 158 3.02 9.00 15.54
CA LEU A 158 1.77 9.51 16.10
C LEU A 158 0.64 8.54 15.77
N ILE A 159 -0.02 8.00 16.79
CA ILE A 159 -1.21 7.15 16.61
C ILE A 159 -2.28 7.51 17.64
N LYS A 160 -3.54 7.16 17.36
CA LYS A 160 -4.65 7.29 18.32
C LYS A 160 -4.65 6.03 19.22
N VAL A 161 -4.52 6.20 20.53
CA VAL A 161 -4.42 5.11 21.54
C VAL A 161 -5.47 5.34 22.63
N PRO A 162 -6.07 4.29 23.23
CA PRO A 162 -6.99 4.43 24.35
C PRO A 162 -6.36 5.22 25.51
N ARG A 163 -7.10 6.18 26.06
CA ARG A 163 -6.61 7.04 27.15
C ARG A 163 -6.05 6.25 28.33
N SER A 164 -6.66 5.12 28.69
CA SER A 164 -6.19 4.23 29.76
C SER A 164 -4.77 3.69 29.56
N GLN A 165 -4.30 3.56 28.32
CA GLN A 165 -2.98 3.04 27.97
C GLN A 165 -1.93 4.15 27.73
N THR A 166 -2.27 5.42 28.03
CA THR A 166 -1.43 6.58 27.73
C THR A 166 -1.08 7.43 28.96
N GLU A 167 0.17 7.86 29.05
CA GLU A 167 0.64 8.82 30.05
C GLU A 167 0.58 10.26 29.52
N PRO A 168 0.46 11.29 30.38
CA PRO A 168 0.56 12.68 29.92
C PRO A 168 1.94 12.92 29.31
N ALA A 169 1.97 13.50 28.11
CA ALA A 169 3.24 13.88 27.49
C ALA A 169 4.06 14.77 28.42
N ARG A 170 5.39 14.58 28.43
CA ARG A 170 6.30 15.38 29.27
C ARG A 170 6.79 16.63 28.55
N LEU A 171 7.00 16.49 27.24
CA LEU A 171 7.51 17.51 26.34
C LEU A 171 6.54 17.67 25.17
N LEU A 172 6.14 18.90 24.90
CA LEU A 172 5.15 19.24 23.88
C LEU A 172 5.66 20.41 23.04
N VAL A 173 5.25 20.47 21.78
CA VAL A 173 5.50 21.62 20.92
C VAL A 173 4.19 22.33 20.64
N ASN A 174 4.12 23.62 20.92
CA ASN A 174 2.95 24.41 20.57
C ASN A 174 2.89 24.57 19.04
N ARG A 175 1.79 24.14 18.42
CA ARG A 175 1.63 24.18 16.96
C ARG A 175 1.62 25.60 16.39
N ARG A 176 1.19 26.60 17.19
CA ARG A 176 1.09 28.00 16.75
C ARG A 176 2.42 28.75 16.89
N THR A 177 3.13 28.53 17.99
CA THR A 177 4.37 29.28 18.29
C THR A 177 5.64 28.52 17.94
N GLY A 178 5.56 27.20 17.72
CA GLY A 178 6.72 26.32 17.52
C GLY A 178 7.57 26.13 18.78
N GLU A 179 7.13 26.67 19.92
CA GLU A 179 7.88 26.60 21.18
C GLU A 179 7.72 25.24 21.85
N THR A 180 8.84 24.73 22.37
CA THR A 180 8.86 23.51 23.18
C THR A 180 8.51 23.86 24.61
N LEU A 181 7.34 23.44 25.06
CA LEU A 181 6.82 23.69 26.39
C LEU A 181 6.78 22.40 27.21
N TRP A 182 6.99 22.55 28.52
CA TRP A 182 6.83 21.44 29.44
C TRP A 182 5.36 21.23 29.78
N ALA A 183 4.95 19.98 29.98
CA ALA A 183 3.57 19.71 30.37
C ALA A 183 3.18 20.27 31.74
N HIS A 184 4.13 20.48 32.65
CA HIS A 184 3.86 21.17 33.91
C HIS A 184 3.63 22.68 33.71
N GLN A 185 4.33 23.32 32.75
CA GLN A 185 4.13 24.73 32.41
C GLN A 185 2.76 24.96 31.79
N LEU A 186 2.26 24.00 31.00
CA LEU A 186 0.91 24.06 30.45
C LEU A 186 -0.17 24.03 31.53
N ARG A 187 -0.04 23.19 32.56
CA ARG A 187 -0.99 23.18 33.68
C ARG A 187 -1.06 24.54 34.38
N LEU A 188 0.09 25.20 34.54
CA LEU A 188 0.16 26.53 35.15
C LEU A 188 -0.49 27.60 34.25
N GLN A 189 -0.28 27.54 32.93
CA GLN A 189 -0.92 28.47 32.00
C GLN A 189 -2.44 28.28 31.93
N VAL A 190 -2.92 27.03 31.88
CA VAL A 190 -4.36 26.73 31.90
C VAL A 190 -5.00 27.27 33.18
N ASN A 191 -4.41 26.98 34.34
CA ASN A 191 -4.92 27.46 35.63
C ASN A 191 -4.94 29.01 35.69
N LYS A 192 -3.90 29.67 35.17
CA LYS A 192 -3.85 31.13 35.10
C LYS A 192 -4.95 31.71 34.20
N SER A 193 -5.12 31.16 33.00
CA SER A 193 -6.17 31.59 32.08
C SER A 193 -7.58 31.36 32.63
N SER A 194 -7.81 30.26 33.36
CA SER A 194 -9.09 29.98 34.02
C SER A 194 -9.36 30.95 35.18
N SER A 195 -8.33 31.31 35.97
CA SER A 195 -8.49 32.30 37.05
C SER A 195 -8.75 33.72 36.53
N GLU A 196 -8.13 34.10 35.41
CA GLU A 196 -8.36 35.41 34.77
C GLU A 196 -9.77 35.47 34.17
N GLN A 197 -10.26 34.40 33.54
CA GLN A 197 -11.63 34.34 33.02
C GLN A 197 -12.68 34.38 34.13
N SER A 198 -12.48 33.68 35.26
CA SER A 198 -13.42 33.76 36.39
C SER A 198 -13.50 35.16 37.00
N SER A 199 -12.42 35.94 36.96
CA SER A 199 -12.42 37.32 37.48
C SER A 199 -13.15 38.32 36.58
N THR A 200 -13.34 38.00 35.29
CA THR A 200 -14.04 38.87 34.33
C THR A 200 -15.53 38.58 34.19
N SER A 201 -16.04 37.50 34.79
CA SER A 201 -17.46 37.11 34.70
C SER A 201 -18.30 37.52 35.92
N ASP A 202 -17.66 38.08 36.96
CA ASP A 202 -18.31 38.58 38.19
C ASP A 202 -18.32 40.13 38.26
N SER A 203 -18.37 40.81 37.11
CA SER A 203 -18.50 42.28 37.02
C SER A 203 -19.62 42.71 36.10
#